data_AF-A0A165FR97-F1
#
_entry.id   AF-A0A165FR97-F1
#
_cell.length_a   1.000
_cell.length_b   1.000
_cell.length_c   1.000
_cell.angle_alpha   90.00
_cell.angle_beta   90.00
_cell.angle_gamma   90.00
#
_symmetry.space_group_name_H-M   'P 1'
#
loop_
_entity.id
_entity.type
_entity.pdbx_description
1 polymer ?
#
loop_
_entity_poly.entity_id
_entity_poly.type
_entity_poly.pdbx_seq_one_letter_code
_entity_poly.pdbx_strand_id
1 'polypeptide(L)' 'MCSPFALFALLPVQITDTLYNAFFRRNSVFVSTVFVGAFAFSLGFDTAINRVWDNWNKGKQWKDIRAKYVAPAGGADE' A
#
# COMPACT_ATOMS: atom_id res chain seq x y z
N MET A 1 35.67 -24.29 26.63
CA MET A 1 34.87 -23.11 27.06
C MET A 1 34.28 -22.49 25.80
N CYS A 2 33.08 -22.91 25.40
CA CYS A 2 32.36 -22.31 24.26
C CYS A 2 31.67 -21.03 24.74
N SER A 3 31.90 -19.92 24.04
CA SER A 3 31.30 -18.63 24.34
C SER A 3 29.77 -18.68 24.10
N PRO A 4 28.93 -18.27 25.06
CA PRO A 4 27.47 -18.27 24.91
C PRO A 4 26.95 -17.25 23.88
N PHE A 5 27.82 -16.41 23.31
CA PHE A 5 27.44 -15.41 22.29
C PHE A 5 27.34 -15.97 20.87
N ALA A 6 27.81 -17.18 20.59
CA ALA A 6 27.79 -17.76 19.24
C ALA A 6 26.40 -18.26 18.78
N LEU A 7 25.42 -18.34 19.67
CA LEU A 7 24.09 -18.86 19.35
C LEU A 7 23.17 -17.83 18.66
N PHE A 8 23.47 -16.53 18.74
CA PHE A 8 22.69 -15.45 18.10
C PHE A 8 23.14 -15.12 16.67
N ALA A 9 24.26 -15.67 16.19
CA ALA A 9 24.85 -15.32 14.89
C ALA A 9 24.38 -16.20 13.69
N LEU A 10 23.41 -17.11 13.91
CA LEU A 10 22.98 -18.10 12.92
C LEU A 10 21.53 -17.91 12.44
N LEU A 11 20.93 -16.73 12.55
CA LEU A 11 19.73 -16.43 11.78
C LEU A 11 20.16 -15.87 10.42
N PRO A 12 20.06 -16.65 9.34
CA PRO A 12 20.49 -16.18 8.05
C PRO A 12 19.45 -15.14 7.59
N VAL A 13 19.75 -13.85 7.71
CA VAL A 13 18.94 -12.77 7.12
C VAL A 13 19.21 -12.74 5.61
N GLN A 14 18.79 -13.79 4.92
CA GLN A 14 19.04 -13.98 3.48
C GLN A 14 18.16 -13.07 2.61
N ILE A 15 17.03 -12.59 3.15
CA ILE A 15 16.06 -11.82 2.38
C ILE A 15 16.63 -10.44 2.00
N THR A 16 17.37 -9.80 2.92
CA THR A 16 18.00 -8.51 2.63
C THR A 16 19.11 -8.66 1.59
N ASP A 17 19.96 -9.68 1.72
CA ASP A 17 21.05 -9.92 0.78
C ASP A 17 20.55 -10.29 -0.62
N THR A 18 19.47 -11.08 -0.70
CA THR A 18 18.85 -11.44 -1.97
C THR A 18 18.17 -10.23 -2.62
N LEU A 19 17.40 -9.43 -1.87
CA LEU A 19 16.80 -8.19 -2.37
C LEU A 19 17.86 -7.18 -2.84
N TYR A 20 18.92 -6.99 -2.06
CA TYR A 20 19.99 -6.06 -2.40
C TYR A 20 20.68 -6.45 -3.71
N ASN A 21 21.07 -7.73 -3.84
CA ASN A 21 21.70 -8.22 -5.05
C ASN A 21 20.75 -8.20 -6.27
N ALA A 22 19.44 -8.38 -6.07
CA ALA A 22 18.45 -8.39 -7.14
C ALA A 22 18.12 -6.98 -7.66
N PHE A 23 17.89 -6.01 -6.77
CA PHE A 23 17.29 -4.73 -7.15
C PHE A 23 18.16 -3.51 -6.84
N PHE A 24 19.00 -3.56 -5.80
CA PHE A 24 19.67 -2.37 -5.27
C PHE A 24 21.17 -2.28 -5.59
N ARG A 25 21.81 -3.39 -6.01
CA ARG A 25 23.27 -3.44 -6.27
C ARG A 25 23.70 -2.75 -7.57
N ARG A 26 22.86 -2.77 -8.61
CA ARG A 26 23.20 -2.19 -9.93
C ARG A 26 22.43 -0.88 -10.13
N ASN A 27 23.14 0.23 -10.34
CA ASN A 27 22.55 1.57 -10.49
C ASN A 27 21.42 1.64 -11.54
N SER A 28 21.57 0.99 -12.70
CA SER A 28 20.55 0.97 -13.75
C SER A 28 19.28 0.21 -13.36
N VAL A 29 19.42 -0.85 -12.55
CA VAL A 29 18.31 -1.65 -12.05
C VAL A 29 17.63 -0.95 -10.87
N PHE A 30 18.41 -0.27 -10.02
CA PHE A 30 17.88 0.46 -8.88
C PHE A 30 16.88 1.55 -9.31
N VAL A 31 17.28 2.44 -10.22
CA VAL A 31 16.44 3.56 -10.65
C VAL A 31 15.14 3.08 -11.31
N SER A 32 15.21 2.07 -12.17
CA SER A 32 14.03 1.49 -12.81
C SER A 32 13.12 0.79 -11.81
N THR A 33 13.70 0.06 -10.83
CA THR A 33 12.92 -0.57 -9.74
C THR A 33 12.16 0.47 -8.93
N VAL A 34 12.79 1.60 -8.60
CA VAL A 34 12.14 2.68 -7.85
C VAL A 34 10.98 3.28 -8.65
N PHE A 35 11.14 3.53 -9.95
CA PHE A 35 10.05 4.09 -10.76
C PHE A 35 8.87 3.12 -10.91
N VAL A 36 9.14 1.85 -11.21
CA VAL A 36 8.10 0.83 -11.33
C VAL A 36 7.40 0.63 -9.97
N GLY A 37 8.19 0.57 -8.89
CA GLY A 37 7.70 0.46 -7.53
C GLY A 37 6.81 1.64 -7.14
N ALA A 38 7.24 2.87 -7.44
CA ALA A 38 6.48 4.08 -7.14
C ALA A 38 5.14 4.13 -7.90
N PHE A 39 5.14 3.76 -9.19
CA PHE A 39 3.90 3.73 -9.98
C PHE A 39 2.93 2.66 -9.47
N ALA A 40 3.41 1.43 -9.26
CA ALA A 40 2.59 0.35 -8.73
C ALA A 40 2.08 0.68 -7.31
N PHE A 41 2.93 1.27 -6.48
CA PHE A 41 2.56 1.70 -5.14
C PHE A 41 1.50 2.81 -5.16
N SER A 42 1.63 3.82 -6.03
CA SER A 42 0.62 4.89 -6.13
C SER A 42 -0.78 4.33 -6.41
N LEU A 43 -0.92 3.47 -7.43
CA LEU A 43 -2.22 2.86 -7.78
C LEU A 43 -2.77 1.97 -6.65
N GLY A 44 -1.90 1.14 -6.07
CA GLY A 44 -2.28 0.21 -5.00
C GLY A 44 -2.65 0.94 -3.71
N PHE A 45 -1.84 1.93 -3.32
CA PHE A 45 -1.99 2.68 -2.08
C PHE A 45 -3.25 3.55 -2.10
N ASP A 46 -3.50 4.29 -3.19
CA ASP A 46 -4.72 5.09 -3.32
C ASP A 46 -5.96 4.21 -3.18
N THR A 47 -5.99 3.07 -3.85
CA THR A 47 -7.13 2.14 -3.77
C THR A 47 -7.27 1.54 -2.38
N ALA A 48 -6.17 1.12 -1.77
CA ALA A 48 -6.17 0.50 -0.46
C ALA A 48 -6.63 1.47 0.63
N ILE A 49 -6.07 2.68 0.65
CA ILE A 49 -6.39 3.68 1.66
C ILE A 49 -7.81 4.20 1.49
N ASN A 50 -8.30 4.40 0.27
CA ASN A 50 -9.71 4.74 0.05
C ASN A 50 -10.63 3.66 0.63
N ARG A 51 -10.33 2.37 0.43
CA ARG A 51 -11.14 1.28 1.04
C ARG A 51 -11.09 1.29 2.56
N VAL A 52 -9.92 1.51 3.15
CA VAL A 52 -9.76 1.62 4.61
C VAL A 52 -10.60 2.78 5.14
N TRP A 53 -10.47 3.95 4.51
CA TRP A 53 -11.22 5.14 4.87
C TRP A 53 -12.73 4.95 4.75
N ASP A 54 -13.16 4.34 3.65
CA ASP A 54 -14.55 4.06 3.36
C ASP A 54 -15.17 3.15 4.40
N ASN A 55 -14.43 2.11 4.79
CA ASN A 55 -14.86 1.16 5.81
C ASN A 55 -14.93 1.80 7.20
N TRP A 56 -13.95 2.65 7.53
CA TRP A 56 -13.90 3.33 8.82
C TRP A 56 -15.00 4.39 8.96
N ASN A 57 -15.35 5.08 7.87
CA ASN A 57 -16.31 6.19 7.88
C ASN A 57 -17.67 5.82 7.28
N LYS A 58 -18.02 4.53 7.25
CA LYS A 58 -19.32 4.05 6.75
C LYS A 58 -20.48 4.82 7.40
N GLY A 59 -21.42 5.26 6.58
CA GLY A 59 -22.63 5.95 7.01
C GLY A 59 -22.44 7.44 7.32
N LYS A 60 -21.20 7.95 7.32
CA LYS A 60 -20.89 9.39 7.46
C LYS A 60 -20.52 10.05 6.14
N GLN A 61 -20.12 9.27 5.15
CA GLN A 61 -19.63 9.82 3.89
C GLN A 61 -20.79 10.34 3.06
N TRP A 62 -20.55 11.40 2.29
CA TRP A 62 -21.55 11.97 1.38
C TRP A 62 -22.16 10.90 0.47
N LYS A 63 -21.34 10.01 -0.10
CA LYS A 63 -21.81 8.90 -0.94
C LYS A 63 -22.81 7.95 -0.25
N ASP A 64 -22.75 7.82 1.07
CA ASP A 64 -23.65 6.96 1.85
C ASP A 64 -24.96 7.69 2.22
N ILE A 65 -24.91 9.02 2.38
CA ILE A 65 -26.06 9.83 2.86
C ILE A 65 -26.74 10.64 1.75
N ARG A 66 -26.12 10.76 0.57
CA ARG A 66 -26.59 11.60 -0.54
C ARG A 66 -28.04 11.35 -0.93
N ALA A 67 -28.45 10.09 -0.93
CA ALA A 67 -29.82 9.68 -1.27
C ALA A 67 -30.90 10.32 -0.37
N LYS A 68 -30.54 10.78 0.83
CA LYS A 68 -31.46 11.45 1.76
C LYS A 68 -31.68 12.93 1.43
N TYR A 69 -30.80 13.53 0.61
CA TYR A 69 -30.74 14.98 0.42
C TYR A 69 -30.85 15.42 -1.04
N VAL A 70 -30.56 14.51 -1.98
CA VAL A 70 -30.82 14.75 -3.40
C VAL A 70 -32.19 14.16 -3.72
N ALA A 71 -33.19 15.03 -3.90
CA ALA A 71 -34.51 14.62 -4.39
C ALA A 71 -34.37 13.79 -5.68
N PRO A 72 -35.27 12.82 -5.96
CA PRO A 72 -35.27 12.16 -7.26
C PRO A 72 -35.42 13.24 -8.34
N ALA A 73 -34.42 13.36 -9.22
CA ALA A 73 -34.48 14.21 -10.39
C ALA A 73 -35.47 13.61 -11.41
N GLY A 74 -36.76 13.61 -11.08
CA GLY A 74 -37.80 13.00 -11.90
C GLY A 74 -39.17 12.94 -11.26
N GLY A 75 -39.72 14.07 -10.79
CA GLY A 75 -41.08 14.07 -10.25
C GLY A 75 -41.64 15.42 -9.82
N ALA A 76 -41.43 16.47 -10.62
CA ALA A 76 -42.25 17.68 -10.66
C ALA A 76 -41.67 18.56 -11.79
N ASP A 77 -42.34 18.49 -12.94
CA ASP A 77 -42.37 19.51 -14.01
C ASP A 77 -41.04 19.91 -14.70
N GLU A 78 -40.98 19.52 -15.99
CA GLU A 78 -40.10 19.93 -17.11
C GLU A 78 -38.69 19.32 -17.21
#